data_AF-A0A933E047-F1
#
_entry.id   AF-A0A933E047-F1
#
_cell.length_a   1.000
_cell.length_b   1.000
_cell.length_c   1.000
_cell.angle_alpha   90.00
_cell.angle_beta   90.00
_cell.angle_gamma   90.00
#
_symmetry.space_group_name_H-M   'P 1'
#
loop_
_entity.id
_entity.type
_entity.pdbx_description
1 polymer ?
#
loop_
_entity_poly.entity_id
_entity_poly.type
_entity_poly.pdbx_seq_one_letter_code
_entity_poly.pdbx_strand_id
1 'polypeptide(L)'
;MVNKYKVAKHFKLTIGKASFSYCIDQQKVEQEAALDGIYVLRTPLDAEIIEAADIVRSYKSLSDVERAFRSLKTVDLKVRPIHHHLPDRVRAHILLCMLAYYVEWHMR
;
A
#
# COMPACT_ATOMS: atom_id res chain seq x y z
N MET A 1 16.30 3.54 -11.11
CA MET A 1 15.96 4.73 -10.28
C MET A 1 14.71 5.46 -10.79
N VAL A 2 14.61 5.82 -12.08
CA VAL A 2 13.46 6.58 -12.63
C VAL A 2 12.08 5.93 -12.41
N ASN A 3 11.99 4.60 -12.40
CA ASN A 3 10.71 3.91 -12.23
C ASN A 3 10.33 3.56 -10.78
N LYS A 4 11.05 4.09 -9.77
CA LYS A 4 10.80 3.77 -8.35
C LYS A 4 9.36 4.11 -7.93
N TYR A 5 8.82 5.21 -8.45
CA TYR A 5 7.46 5.68 -8.15
C TYR A 5 6.47 5.43 -9.29
N LYS A 6 6.79 4.56 -10.27
CA LYS A 6 5.95 4.30 -11.46
C LYS A 6 5.64 5.52 -12.34
N VAL A 7 6.33 6.65 -12.13
CA VAL A 7 6.17 7.90 -12.89
C VAL A 7 7.02 7.97 -14.16
N ALA A 8 7.81 6.93 -14.45
CA ALA A 8 8.73 6.91 -15.61
C ALA A 8 8.02 7.17 -16.94
N LYS A 9 6.74 6.82 -17.05
CA LYS A 9 5.89 7.05 -18.23
C LYS A 9 5.71 8.52 -18.60
N HIS A 10 5.92 9.45 -17.66
CA HIS A 10 5.78 10.90 -17.86
C HIS A 10 7.10 11.60 -18.26
N PHE A 11 8.22 10.89 -18.33
CA PHE A 11 9.51 11.47 -18.66
C PHE A 11 10.03 10.94 -19.99
N LYS A 12 10.42 11.85 -20.89
CA LYS A 12 11.23 11.52 -22.06
C LYS A 12 12.69 11.70 -21.68
N LEU A 13 13.45 10.62 -21.73
CA LEU A 13 14.87 10.62 -21.42
C LEU A 13 15.66 10.48 -22.72
N THR A 14 16.61 11.39 -22.92
CA THR A 14 17.56 11.32 -24.03
C THR A 14 18.94 11.15 -23.43
N ILE A 15 19.53 9.98 -23.66
CA ILE A 15 20.86 9.63 -23.16
C ILE A 15 21.82 9.55 -24.34
N GLY A 16 22.69 10.56 -24.47
CA GLY A 16 23.80 10.59 -25.42
C GLY A 16 25.10 10.05 -24.80
N LYS A 17 26.16 9.96 -25.61
CA LYS A 17 27.49 9.47 -25.17
C LYS A 17 28.14 10.28 -24.04
N ALA A 18 27.82 11.57 -23.94
CA ALA A 18 28.32 12.49 -22.91
C ALA A 18 27.26 13.49 -22.43
N SER A 19 25.99 13.28 -22.79
CA SER A 19 24.90 14.19 -22.48
C SER A 19 23.69 13.42 -21.99
N PHE A 20 23.00 13.99 -21.01
CA PHE A 20 21.75 13.47 -20.49
C PHE A 20 20.76 14.64 -20.46
N SER A 21 19.66 14.51 -21.18
CA SER A 21 18.56 15.46 -21.10
C SER A 21 17.26 14.73 -20.81
N TYR A 22 16.38 15.41 -20.09
CA TYR A 22 15.04 14.91 -19.79
C TYR A 22 14.02 16.03 -20.00
N CYS A 23 12.84 15.65 -20.44
CA CYS A 23 11.68 16.55 -20.43
C CYS A 23 10.43 15.81 -19.94
N ILE A 24 9.51 16.57 -19.38
CA ILE A 24 8.21 16.05 -18.97
C ILE A 24 7.34 15.95 -20.22
N ASP A 25 6.75 14.78 -20.43
CA ASP A 25 5.78 14.54 -21.48
C ASP A 25 4.41 15.07 -21.03
N GLN A 26 4.21 16.37 -21.20
CA GLN A 26 3.01 17.07 -20.72
C GLN A 26 1.72 16.41 -21.22
N GLN A 27 1.70 15.91 -22.46
CA GLN A 27 0.55 15.23 -23.04
C GLN A 27 0.16 13.96 -22.27
N LYS A 28 1.14 13.18 -21.80
CA LYS A 28 0.87 11.98 -20.97
C LYS A 28 0.45 12.33 -19.56
N VAL A 29 0.95 13.44 -19.02
CA VAL A 29 0.50 13.96 -17.73
C VAL A 29 -0.97 14.38 -17.82
N GLU A 30 -1.35 15.11 -18.87
CA GLU A 30 -2.73 15.56 -19.09
C GLU A 30 -3.71 14.40 -19.35
N GLN A 31 -3.31 13.40 -20.13
CA GLN A 31 -4.12 12.20 -20.36
C GLN A 31 -4.36 11.40 -19.08
N GLU A 32 -3.37 11.33 -18.20
CA GLU A 32 -3.52 10.65 -16.91
C GLU A 32 -4.35 11.48 -15.93
N ALA A 33 -4.14 12.80 -15.89
CA ALA A 33 -4.95 13.72 -15.10
C ALA A 33 -6.43 13.70 -15.52
N ALA A 34 -6.71 13.48 -16.81
CA ALA A 34 -8.09 13.32 -17.29
C ALA A 34 -8.76 12.02 -16.81
N LEU A 35 -7.97 11.03 -16.38
CA LEU A 35 -8.44 9.76 -15.82
C LEU A 35 -8.45 9.78 -14.28
N ASP A 36 -7.96 10.86 -13.66
CA ASP A 36 -7.99 11.00 -12.20
C ASP A 36 -9.44 11.09 -11.73
N GLY A 37 -9.93 9.96 -11.23
CA GLY A 37 -11.25 9.86 -10.63
C GLY A 37 -11.33 10.64 -9.31
N ILE A 38 -12.53 11.06 -8.95
CA ILE A 38 -12.78 11.68 -7.64
C ILE A 38 -12.88 10.57 -6.59
N TYR A 39 -12.03 10.63 -5.57
CA TYR A 39 -12.07 9.70 -4.45
C TYR A 39 -12.69 10.38 -3.22
N VAL A 40 -13.91 9.98 -2.85
CA VAL A 40 -14.65 10.57 -1.72
C VAL A 40 -14.59 9.64 -0.52
N LEU A 41 -14.04 10.14 0.59
CA LEU A 41 -14.06 9.47 1.88
C LEU A 41 -15.20 10.00 2.75
N ARG A 42 -16.04 9.10 3.26
CA ARG A 42 -17.09 9.42 4.23
C ARG A 42 -16.72 8.82 5.59
N THR A 43 -16.75 9.64 6.62
CA THR A 43 -16.50 9.23 8.02
C THR A 43 -17.63 9.74 8.91
N PRO A 44 -17.99 9.03 10.00
CA PRO A 44 -18.92 9.53 11.01
C PRO A 44 -18.26 10.49 12.02
N LEU A 45 -16.96 10.76 11.90
CA LEU A 45 -16.22 11.66 12.80
C LEU A 45 -16.53 13.13 12.49
N ASP A 46 -16.71 13.93 13.54
CA ASP A 46 -16.91 15.38 13.43
C ASP A 46 -15.64 16.09 12.96
N ALA A 47 -15.81 17.18 12.20
CA ALA A 47 -14.71 17.98 11.66
C ALA A 47 -13.88 18.69 12.76
N GLU A 48 -14.43 18.82 13.97
CA GLU A 48 -13.73 19.37 15.14
C GLU A 48 -12.75 18.35 15.76
N ILE A 49 -12.97 17.06 15.52
CA ILE A 49 -12.18 15.96 16.10
C ILE A 49 -10.97 15.63 15.21
N ILE A 50 -11.14 15.70 13.88
CA ILE A 50 -10.11 15.31 12.94
C ILE A 50 -10.21 16.10 11.62
N GLU A 51 -9.06 16.54 11.11
CA GLU A 51 -9.00 17.23 9.84
C GLU A 51 -9.17 16.26 8.65
N ALA A 52 -9.67 16.77 7.53
CA ALA A 52 -9.84 15.99 6.30
C ALA A 52 -8.53 15.33 5.83
N ALA A 53 -7.39 16.02 5.99
CA ALA A 53 -6.08 15.49 5.63
C ALA A 53 -5.71 14.25 6.49
N ASP A 54 -6.02 14.30 7.78
CA ASP A 54 -5.77 13.20 8.71
C ASP A 54 -6.71 12.01 8.50
N ILE A 55 -7.95 12.26 8.07
CA ILE A 55 -8.87 11.19 7.62
C ILE A 55 -8.28 10.47 6.40
N VAL A 56 -7.80 11.22 5.39
CA VAL A 56 -7.17 10.64 4.20
C VAL A 56 -5.91 9.85 4.58
N ARG A 57 -5.09 10.38 5.49
CA ARG A 57 -3.88 9.71 5.97
C ARG A 57 -4.22 8.42 6.72
N SER A 58 -5.21 8.46 7.61
CA SER A 58 -5.68 7.31 8.37
C SER A 58 -6.24 6.23 7.45
N TYR A 59 -7.04 6.62 6.45
CA TYR A 59 -7.54 5.70 5.42
C TYR A 59 -6.39 5.07 4.60
N LYS A 60 -5.38 5.87 4.22
CA LYS A 60 -4.19 5.34 3.53
C LYS A 60 -3.35 4.41 4.43
N SER A 61 -3.35 4.62 5.74
CA SER A 61 -2.70 3.70 6.69
C SER A 61 -3.41 2.34 6.78
N LEU A 62 -4.66 2.23 6.31
CA LEU A 62 -5.33 0.94 6.16
C LEU A 62 -4.54 0.01 5.21
N SER A 63 -3.82 0.58 4.24
CA SER A 63 -2.88 -0.18 3.40
C SER A 63 -1.70 -0.75 4.18
N ASP A 64 -1.32 -0.17 5.34
CA ASP A 64 -0.33 -0.76 6.24
C ASP A 64 -0.90 -2.00 6.95
N VAL A 65 -2.19 -1.99 7.28
CA VAL A 65 -2.90 -3.18 7.79
C VAL A 65 -2.94 -4.27 6.72
N GLU A 66 -3.26 -3.93 5.48
CA GLU A 66 -3.18 -4.89 4.37
C GLU A 66 -1.75 -5.41 4.13
N ARG A 67 -0.74 -4.54 4.30
CA ARG A 67 0.67 -4.95 4.25
C ARG A 67 1.03 -5.88 5.41
N ALA A 68 0.49 -5.65 6.61
CA ALA A 68 0.63 -6.55 7.75
C ALA A 68 -0.01 -7.91 7.45
N PHE A 69 -1.24 -7.94 6.93
CA PHE A 69 -1.92 -9.16 6.49
C PHE A 69 -1.21 -9.86 5.32
N ARG A 70 -0.60 -9.10 4.40
CA ARG A 70 0.21 -9.66 3.32
C ARG A 70 1.50 -10.26 3.87
N SER A 71 2.17 -9.57 4.79
CA SER A 71 3.40 -10.05 5.45
C SER A 71 3.12 -11.31 6.27
N LEU A 72 2.01 -11.35 7.00
CA LEU A 72 1.46 -12.56 7.63
C LEU A 72 1.30 -13.74 6.67
N LYS A 73 0.99 -13.47 5.39
CA LYS A 73 0.87 -14.49 4.34
C LYS A 73 2.19 -14.81 3.63
N THR A 74 3.15 -13.89 3.55
CA THR A 74 4.37 -14.02 2.72
C THR A 74 5.68 -14.18 3.48
N VAL A 75 5.80 -13.64 4.69
CA VAL A 75 7.05 -13.63 5.47
C VAL A 75 7.06 -14.85 6.40
N ASP A 76 7.80 -15.86 5.95
CA ASP A 76 8.46 -16.93 6.71
C ASP A 76 7.69 -17.90 7.62
N LEU A 77 6.39 -17.73 7.90
CA LEU A 77 5.71 -18.73 8.73
C LEU A 77 5.22 -19.97 7.99
N LYS A 78 5.32 -20.04 6.65
CA LYS A 78 4.73 -21.14 5.83
C LYS A 78 3.39 -21.60 6.43
N VAL A 79 2.47 -20.65 6.65
CA VAL A 79 1.04 -20.98 6.77
C VAL A 79 0.65 -21.51 5.39
N ARG A 80 1.03 -22.76 5.12
CA ARG A 80 0.34 -23.58 4.13
C ARG A 80 -1.14 -23.46 4.48
N PRO A 81 -2.04 -23.55 3.49
CA PRO A 81 -3.46 -23.61 3.79
C PRO A 81 -3.72 -24.88 4.62
N ILE A 82 -3.72 -24.75 5.95
CA ILE A 82 -4.25 -25.75 6.85
C ILE A 82 -5.75 -25.51 6.80
N HIS A 83 -6.44 -26.32 6.01
CA HIS A 83 -7.88 -26.29 5.92
C HIS A 83 -8.45 -26.78 7.25
N HIS A 84 -8.66 -25.85 8.17
CA HIS A 84 -9.35 -26.12 9.42
C HIS A 84 -10.85 -26.20 9.12
N HIS A 85 -11.41 -27.40 9.25
CA HIS A 85 -12.84 -27.64 9.08
C HIS A 85 -13.65 -27.44 10.37
N LEU A 86 -12.97 -27.32 11.52
CA LEU A 86 -13.61 -27.01 12.80
C LEU A 86 -13.39 -25.54 13.18
N PRO A 87 -14.45 -24.83 13.63
CA PRO A 87 -14.40 -23.40 13.91
C PRO A 87 -13.37 -23.02 14.98
N ASP A 88 -13.18 -23.85 16.01
CA ASP A 88 -12.24 -23.54 17.09
C ASP A 88 -10.77 -23.64 16.65
N ARG A 89 -10.47 -24.54 15.71
CA ARG A 89 -9.12 -24.64 15.14
C ARG A 89 -8.79 -23.46 14.24
N VAL A 90 -9.78 -22.94 13.51
CA VAL A 90 -9.64 -21.69 12.73
C VAL A 90 -9.30 -20.53 13.66
N ARG A 91 -10.06 -20.36 14.75
CA ARG A 91 -9.84 -19.28 15.73
C ARG A 91 -8.46 -19.36 16.36
N ALA A 92 -8.07 -20.55 16.84
CA ALA A 92 -6.76 -20.76 17.46
C ALA A 92 -5.61 -20.46 16.48
N HIS A 93 -5.73 -20.90 15.22
CA HIS A 93 -4.71 -20.68 14.21
C HIS A 93 -4.53 -19.20 13.86
N ILE A 94 -5.63 -18.45 13.68
CA ILE A 94 -5.59 -17.01 13.42
C ILE A 94 -4.95 -16.27 14.60
N LEU A 95 -5.29 -16.64 15.84
CA LEU A 95 -4.70 -16.06 17.04
C LEU A 95 -3.18 -16.28 17.09
N LEU A 96 -2.72 -17.51 16.85
CA LEU A 96 -1.29 -17.84 16.82
C LEU A 96 -0.55 -17.06 15.73
N CYS A 97 -1.14 -16.90 14.55
CA CYS A 97 -0.55 -16.09 13.47
C CYS A 97 -0.44 -14.61 13.88
N MET A 98 -1.47 -14.05 14.51
CA MET A 98 -1.42 -12.66 15.00
C MET A 98 -0.34 -12.48 16.08
N LEU A 99 -0.20 -13.42 17.02
CA LEU A 99 0.83 -13.37 18.05
C LEU A 99 2.24 -13.46 17.45
N ALA A 100 2.47 -14.37 16.49
CA ALA A 100 3.75 -14.50 15.81
C ALA A 100 4.15 -13.19 15.09
N TYR A 101 3.19 -12.57 14.39
CA TYR A 101 3.42 -11.27 13.75
C TYR A 101 3.70 -10.14 14.73
N TYR A 102 3.01 -10.11 15.88
CA TYR A 102 3.26 -9.12 16.93
C TYR A 102 4.70 -9.23 17.46
N VAL A 103 5.17 -10.45 17.70
CA VAL A 103 6.55 -10.71 18.16
C VAL A 103 7.57 -10.29 17.09
N GLU A 104 7.35 -10.64 15.82
CA GLU A 104 8.22 -10.23 14.71
C GLU A 104 8.28 -8.70 14.58
N TRP A 105 7.14 -8.02 14.69
CA TRP A 105 7.06 -6.57 14.62
C TRP A 105 7.80 -5.89 15.80
N HIS A 106 7.66 -6.43 17.01
CA HIS A 106 8.33 -5.89 18.21
C HIS A 106 9.86 -6.15 18.21
N MET A 107 10.32 -7.20 17.52
CA MET A 107 11.75 -7.54 17.45
C MET A 107 12.50 -6.86 16.29
N ARG A 108 11.80 -6.12 15.42
CA ARG A 108 12.39 -5.31 14.35
C ARG A 108 12.53 -3.85 14.78
#